data_AF-A0A0G1W729-F1
#
_entry.id   AF-A0A0G1W729-F1
#
_cell.length_a   1.000
_cell.length_b   1.000
_cell.length_c   1.000
_cell.angle_alpha   90.00
_cell.angle_beta   90.00
_cell.angle_gamma   90.00
#
_symmetry.space_group_name_H-M   'P 1'
#
loop_
_entity.id
_entity.type
_entity.pdbx_description
1 polymer ?
#
loop_
_entity_poly.entity_id
_entity_poly.type
_entity_poly.pdbx_seq_one_letter_code
_entity_poly.pdbx_strand_id
1 'polypeptide(L)' 'FAALLSINLSIINLMPFPALDGGRLLFVGIETVTRRPIPSRFFNAVNTAGFALLIFLMILITIQDVRNIF' A
#
# COMPACT_ATOMS: atom_id res chain seq x y z
N PHE A 1 8.73 25.23 0.68
CA PHE A 1 9.03 24.04 -0.14
C PHE A 1 8.79 22.73 0.60
N ALA A 2 9.45 22.49 1.75
CA ALA A 2 9.26 21.27 2.55
C ALA A 2 7.80 20.95 2.92
N ALA A 3 6.97 21.97 3.21
CA ALA A 3 5.56 21.78 3.51
C ALA A 3 4.75 21.13 2.36
N LEU A 4 5.00 21.55 1.11
CA LEU A 4 4.32 20.97 -0.07
C LEU A 4 4.72 19.52 -0.29
N LEU A 5 6.02 19.21 -0.13
CA LEU A 5 6.55 17.86 -0.23
C LEU A 5 5.95 16.94 0.83
N SER A 6 5.87 17.43 2.08
CA SER A 6 5.26 16.70 3.20
C SER A 6 3.78 16.42 2.96
N ILE A 7 3.02 17.39 2.44
CA ILE A 7 1.60 17.18 2.09
C ILE A 7 1.46 16.12 1.01
N ASN A 8 2.29 16.15 -0.03
CA ASN A 8 2.24 15.18 -1.12
C ASN A 8 2.51 13.76 -0.62
N LEU A 9 3.55 13.60 0.20
CA LEU A 9 3.88 12.32 0.85
C LEU A 9 2.76 11.85 1.79
N SER A 10 2.15 12.75 2.56
CA SER A 10 1.02 12.41 3.43
C SER A 10 -0.19 11.93 2.63
N ILE A 11 -0.51 12.56 1.51
CA ILE A 11 -1.62 12.15 0.63
C ILE A 11 -1.35 10.76 0.04
N ILE A 12 -0.13 10.52 -0.46
CA ILE A 12 0.27 9.22 -1.00
C ILE A 12 0.20 8.14 0.08
N ASN A 13 0.74 8.41 1.28
CA ASN A 13 0.71 7.46 2.38
C ASN A 13 -0.69 7.19 2.92
N LEU A 14 -1.65 8.12 2.78
CA LEU A 14 -3.04 7.90 3.17
C LEU A 14 -3.82 7.03 2.18
N MET A 15 -3.27 6.72 1.01
CA MET A 15 -3.97 5.89 0.03
C MET A 15 -4.22 4.47 0.57
N PRO A 16 -5.35 3.84 0.19
CA PRO A 16 -5.77 2.50 0.58
C PRO A 16 -4.94 1.39 -0.08
N PHE A 17 -3.61 1.51 -0.11
CA PHE A 17 -2.75 0.53 -0.75
C PHE A 17 -2.08 -0.38 0.30
N PRO A 18 -2.22 -1.71 0.19
CA PRO A 18 -1.41 -2.63 1.00
C PRO A 18 0.07 -2.39 0.67
N ALA A 19 0.88 -2.23 1.73
CA ALA A 19 2.26 -1.73 1.81
C ALA A 19 2.42 -0.27 2.26
N LEU A 20 1.37 0.55 2.29
CA LEU A 20 1.41 1.95 2.76
C LEU A 20 0.77 2.11 4.15
N ASP A 21 1.20 3.13 4.90
CA ASP A 21 0.72 3.43 6.26
C ASP A 21 -0.81 3.65 6.31
N GLY A 22 -1.40 4.18 5.25
CA GLY A 22 -2.83 4.46 5.09
C GLY A 22 -3.67 3.20 5.00
N GLY A 23 -3.14 2.09 4.48
CA GLY A 23 -3.82 0.80 4.48
C GLY A 23 -4.15 0.32 5.89
N ARG A 24 -3.27 0.58 6.87
CA ARG A 24 -3.53 0.31 8.29
C ARG A 24 -4.60 1.21 8.87
N LEU A 25 -4.53 2.51 8.56
CA LEU A 25 -5.52 3.50 9.02
C LEU A 25 -6.93 3.17 8.53
N LEU A 26 -7.07 2.69 7.30
CA LEU A 26 -8.36 2.28 6.75
C LEU A 26 -8.89 1.01 7.39
N PHE A 27 -8.04 0.01 7.65
CA PHE A 27 -8.45 -1.18 8.38
C PHE A 27 -8.94 -0.83 9.79
N VAL A 28 -8.25 0.05 10.50
CA VAL A 28 -8.67 0.56 11.82
C VAL A 28 -9.95 1.40 11.72
N GLY A 29 -10.11 2.20 10.66
CA GLY A 29 -11.35 2.93 10.37
C GLY A 29 -12.53 1.99 10.16
N ILE A 30 -12.34 0.95 9.36
CA ILE A 30 -13.33 -0.11 9.14
C ILE A 30 -13.62 -0.86 10.43
N GLU A 31 -12.61 -1.15 11.26
CA GLU A 31 -12.76 -1.78 12.57
C GLU A 31 -13.63 -0.92 13.51
N THR A 32 -13.42 0.40 13.48
CA THR A 32 -14.20 1.39 14.26
C THR A 32 -15.66 1.44 13.81
N VAL A 33 -15.90 1.39 12.49
CA VAL A 33 -17.25 1.38 11.90
C VAL A 33 -17.95 0.03 12.13
N THR A 34 -17.24 -1.07 11.96
CA THR A 34 -17.76 -2.45 12.03
C THR A 34 -17.85 -2.98 13.47
N ARG A 35 -17.19 -2.32 14.43
CA ARG A 35 -17.07 -2.69 15.85
C ARG A 35 -16.61 -4.13 16.08
N ARG A 36 -15.92 -4.74 15.12
CA ARG A 36 -15.41 -6.11 15.18
C ARG A 36 -13.91 -6.09 14.99
N PRO A 37 -13.12 -6.68 15.92
CA PRO A 37 -11.68 -6.65 15.81
C PRO A 37 -11.21 -7.45 14.60
N ILE A 38 -10.44 -6.81 13.73
CA ILE A 38 -9.81 -7.50 12.61
C ILE A 38 -8.52 -8.13 13.14
N PRO A 39 -8.32 -9.46 13.02
CA PRO A 39 -7.13 -10.10 13.54
C PRO A 39 -5.88 -9.54 12.87
N SER A 40 -4.92 -9.07 13.68
CA SER A 40 -3.63 -8.51 13.23
C SER A 40 -2.86 -9.44 12.28
N ARG A 41 -3.04 -10.75 12.42
CA ARG A 41 -2.49 -11.77 11.50
C ARG A 41 -3.02 -11.61 10.07
N PHE A 42 -4.30 -11.32 9.91
CA PHE A 42 -4.92 -11.08 8.60
C PHE A 42 -4.39 -9.79 7.99
N PHE A 43 -4.27 -8.73 8.79
CA PHE A 43 -3.67 -7.47 8.36
C PHE A 43 -2.25 -7.68 7.83
N ASN A 44 -1.39 -8.34 8.61
CA ASN A 44 -0.01 -8.62 8.18
C ASN A 44 0.07 -9.51 6.94
N ALA A 45 -0.83 -10.50 6.81
CA ALA A 45 -0.88 -11.37 5.64
C ALA A 45 -1.27 -10.59 4.37
N VAL A 46 -2.33 -9.77 4.44
CA VAL A 46 -2.78 -8.91 3.32
C VAL A 46 -1.69 -7.89 2.95
N ASN A 47 -1.04 -7.30 3.96
CA ASN A 47 0.03 -6.33 3.74
C ASN A 47 1.24 -6.97 3.03
N THR A 48 1.68 -8.13 3.52
CA THR A 48 2.78 -8.90 2.91
C THR A 48 2.43 -9.37 1.50
N ALA A 49 1.20 -9.87 1.29
CA ALA A 49 0.75 -10.32 -0.01
C ALA A 49 0.66 -9.16 -1.03
N GLY A 50 0.13 -8.01 -0.62
CA GLY A 50 0.09 -6.81 -1.46
C GLY A 50 1.48 -6.28 -1.78
N PHE A 51 2.41 -6.29 -0.82
CA PHE A 51 3.79 -5.91 -1.07
C PHE A 51 4.50 -6.88 -2.02
N ALA A 52 4.32 -8.18 -1.85
CA ALA A 52 4.85 -9.19 -2.76
C ALA A 52 4.27 -9.04 -4.18
N LEU A 53 2.97 -8.76 -4.30
CA LEU A 53 2.31 -8.47 -5.57
C LEU A 53 2.91 -7.24 -6.23
N LEU A 54 3.13 -6.16 -5.48
CA LEU A 54 3.75 -4.94 -5.99
C LEU A 54 5.17 -5.20 -6.52
N ILE A 55 6.00 -5.93 -5.79
CA ILE A 55 7.35 -6.31 -6.25
C ILE A 55 7.26 -7.16 -7.51
N PHE A 56 6.36 -8.13 -7.54
CA PHE A 56 6.14 -8.98 -8.70
C PHE A 56 5.72 -8.15 -9.93
N LEU A 57 4.78 -7.23 -9.76
CA LEU A 57 4.34 -6.32 -10.81
C LEU A 57 5.49 -5.43 -11.29
N MET A 58 6.29 -4.89 -10.35
CA MET A 58 7.45 -4.06 -10.67
C MET A 58 8.44 -4.82 -11.55
N ILE A 59 8.73 -6.08 -11.24
CA ILE A 59 9.63 -6.93 -12.05
C ILE A 59 9.03 -7.17 -13.44
N LEU A 60 7.75 -7.54 -13.52
CA LEU A 60 7.08 -7.79 -14.80
C LEU A 60 7.10 -6.55 -15.71
N ILE A 61 6.74 -5.39 -15.16
CA ILE A 61 6.75 -4.12 -15.88
C ILE A 61 8.18 -3.77 -16.29
N THR A 62 9.15 -3.92 -15.40
CA THR A 62 10.56 -3.65 -15.72
C THR A 62 11.06 -4.50 -16.88
N ILE A 63 10.75 -5.80 -16.91
CA ILE A 63 11.11 -6.69 -18.02
C ILE A 63 10.42 -6.26 -19.32
N GLN A 64 9.14 -5.91 -19.23
CA GLN A 64 8.35 -5.46 -20.36
C GLN A 64 8.89 -4.14 -20.94
N ASP A 65 9.28 -3.20 -20.09
CA ASP A 65 9.91 -1.94 -20.48
C ASP A 65 11.27 -2.18 -21.11
N VAL A 66 12.12 -3.02 -20.52
CA VAL A 66 13.43 -3.38 -21.08
C VAL A 66 13.27 -4.01 -22.47
N ARG A 67 12.31 -4.92 -22.65
CA ARG A 67 12.04 -5.53 -23.97
C ARG A 67 11.47 -4.55 -24.99
N ASN A 68 10.77 -3.50 -24.55
CA ASN A 68 10.23 -2.49 -25.45
C ASN A 68 11.28 -1.43 -25.84
N ILE A 69 12.32 -1.25 -25.02
CA ILE A 69 13.40 -0.29 -25.26
C ILE A 69 14.47 -0.85 -26.22
N PHE A 70 14.72 -2.16 -26.20
CA PHE A 70 15.63 -2.86 -27.13
C PHE A 70 14.89 -3.47 -28.33
#